data_AF-A0A229WBZ9-F1
#
_entry.id   AF-A0A229WBZ9-F1
#
_cell.length_a   1.000
_cell.length_b   1.000
_cell.length_c   1.000
_cell.angle_alpha   90.00
_cell.angle_beta   90.00
_cell.angle_gamma   90.00
#
_symmetry.space_group_name_H-M   'P 1'
#
loop_
_entity.id
_entity.type
_entity.pdbx_description
1 polymer ?
#
loop_
_entity_poly.entity_id
_entity_poly.type
_entity_poly.pdbx_seq_one_letter_code
_entity_poly.pdbx_strand_id
1 'polypeptide(L)'
;MVMEGVAVAELGGEFYVLPPHTLVLIGAGVPHTWTACPPGIDFGALGFSTEEKVVSKGKFVAVFEYEAPTSFFPTAQTNTLATEEEYVRCDDLHAIRIPAMTAEEIQRQAWFVWGKEIRKLPPSQN
;
A
#
# COMPACT_ATOMS: atom_id res chain seq x y z
N MET A 1 -7.41 -3.23 7.81
CA MET A 1 -7.67 -4.47 7.04
C MET A 1 -8.24 -4.11 5.67
N VAL A 2 -7.70 -4.69 4.60
CA VAL A 2 -8.33 -4.65 3.28
C VAL A 2 -9.45 -5.69 3.27
N MET A 3 -10.69 -5.25 3.14
CA MET A 3 -11.86 -6.13 3.11
C MET A 3 -12.11 -6.64 1.70
N GLU A 4 -12.16 -5.73 0.73
CA GLU A 4 -12.52 -6.03 -0.65
C GLU A 4 -11.55 -5.37 -1.61
N GLY A 5 -11.33 -5.98 -2.78
CA GLY A 5 -10.44 -5.45 -3.82
C GLY A 5 -8.96 -5.45 -3.44
N VAL A 6 -8.15 -4.73 -4.22
CA VAL A 6 -6.69 -4.70 -4.06
C VAL A 6 -6.26 -3.27 -3.80
N ALA A 7 -5.51 -3.05 -2.72
CA ALA A 7 -4.99 -1.75 -2.34
C ALA A 7 -3.51 -1.62 -2.72
N VAL A 8 -3.06 -0.39 -2.88
CA VAL A 8 -1.65 0.00 -2.83
C VAL A 8 -1.48 0.88 -1.61
N ALA A 9 -0.62 0.47 -0.69
CA ALA A 9 -0.20 1.30 0.45
C ALA A 9 1.23 1.77 0.21
N GLU A 10 1.48 3.05 0.43
CA GLU A 10 2.84 3.54 0.67
C GLU A 10 3.07 3.51 2.18
N LEU A 11 4.07 2.75 2.63
CA LEU A 11 4.46 2.66 4.04
C LEU A 11 5.95 3.00 4.10
N GLY A 12 6.30 4.11 4.75
CA GLY A 12 7.70 4.48 4.91
C GLY A 12 8.44 4.78 3.59
N GLY A 13 7.72 5.18 2.54
CA GLY A 13 8.27 5.44 1.20
C GLY A 13 8.36 4.23 0.27
N GLU A 14 7.96 3.03 0.72
CA GLU A 14 7.88 1.83 -0.12
C GLU A 14 6.42 1.49 -0.46
N PHE A 15 6.18 1.02 -1.69
CA PHE A 15 4.85 0.61 -2.14
C PHE A 15 4.59 -0.87 -1.87
N TYR A 16 3.40 -1.17 -1.37
CA TYR A 16 2.93 -2.53 -1.06
C TYR A 16 1.58 -2.76 -1.74
N VAL A 17 1.48 -3.82 -2.55
CA VAL A 17 0.23 -4.31 -3.12
C VAL A 17 -0.40 -5.30 -2.16
N LEU A 18 -1.60 -4.97 -1.70
CA LEU A 18 -2.29 -5.67 -0.62
C LEU A 18 -3.57 -6.31 -1.17
N PRO A 19 -3.66 -7.65 -1.22
CA PRO A 19 -4.86 -8.36 -1.67
C PRO A 19 -6.00 -8.24 -0.64
N PRO A 20 -7.24 -8.62 -1.01
CA PRO A 20 -8.33 -8.65 -0.05
C PRO A 20 -8.03 -9.60 1.12
N HIS A 21 -8.70 -9.36 2.23
CA HIS A 21 -8.52 -10.07 3.50
C HIS A 21 -7.12 -9.94 4.12
N THR A 22 -6.38 -8.89 3.77
CA THR A 22 -5.07 -8.60 4.36
C THR A 22 -5.21 -7.67 5.57
N LEU A 23 -4.78 -8.15 6.73
CA LEU A 23 -4.55 -7.31 7.91
C LEU A 23 -3.15 -6.72 7.84
N VAL A 24 -3.06 -5.40 7.90
CA VAL A 24 -1.78 -4.67 7.96
C VAL A 24 -1.69 -3.99 9.32
N LEU A 25 -0.63 -4.31 10.06
CA LEU A 25 -0.26 -3.64 11.30
C LEU A 25 0.76 -2.56 10.96
N ILE A 26 0.41 -1.30 11.24
CA ILE A 26 1.29 -0.16 10.99
C ILE A 26 1.82 0.31 12.34
N GLY A 27 3.15 0.33 12.48
CA GLY A 27 3.80 0.83 13.69
C GLY A 27 3.55 2.33 13.90
N ALA A 28 3.62 2.76 15.17
CA ALA A 28 3.56 4.18 15.50
C ALA A 28 4.63 4.97 14.74
N GLY A 29 4.28 6.19 14.31
CA GLY A 29 5.19 7.10 13.63
C GLY A 29 5.51 6.77 12.16
N VAL A 30 4.99 5.67 11.59
CA VAL A 30 5.22 5.35 10.16
C VAL A 30 4.33 6.22 9.27
N PRO A 31 4.88 7.11 8.43
CA PRO A 31 4.09 7.82 7.43
C PRO A 31 3.50 6.83 6.43
N HIS A 32 2.21 6.98 6.14
CA HIS A 32 1.53 6.10 5.21
C HIS A 32 0.36 6.74 4.49
N THR A 33 0.09 6.25 3.29
CA THR A 33 -1.08 6.61 2.50
C THR A 33 -1.54 5.41 1.67
N TRP A 34 -2.79 5.45 1.21
CA TRP A 34 -3.47 4.33 0.58
C TRP A 34 -4.18 4.79 -0.69
N THR A 35 -4.12 3.97 -1.73
CA THR A 35 -4.90 4.15 -2.95
C THR A 35 -5.36 2.81 -3.50
N ALA A 36 -6.31 2.84 -4.43
CA ALA A 36 -6.71 1.62 -5.13
C ALA A 36 -5.57 1.17 -6.05
N CYS A 37 -5.30 -0.13 -6.05
CA CYS A 37 -4.40 -0.71 -7.05
C CYS A 37 -4.99 -0.51 -8.45
N PRO A 38 -4.21 -0.10 -9.48
CA PRO A 38 -4.72 0.04 -10.83
C PRO A 38 -5.31 -1.30 -11.34
N PRO A 39 -6.29 -1.25 -12.27
CA PRO A 39 -6.86 -2.47 -12.82
C PRO A 39 -5.81 -3.28 -13.59
N GLY A 40 -5.95 -4.62 -13.57
CA GLY A 40 -5.11 -5.52 -14.38
C GLY A 40 -4.04 -6.30 -13.61
N ILE A 41 -3.80 -6.00 -12.34
CA ILE A 41 -2.97 -6.85 -11.47
C ILE A 41 -3.72 -8.13 -11.14
N ASP A 42 -3.22 -9.28 -11.61
CA ASP A 42 -3.78 -10.62 -11.36
C ASP A 42 -2.79 -11.45 -10.53
N PHE A 43 -3.14 -11.73 -9.28
CA PHE A 43 -2.24 -12.46 -8.36
C PHE A 43 -1.97 -13.90 -8.82
N GLY A 44 -2.94 -14.56 -9.47
CA GLY A 44 -2.74 -15.90 -10.02
C GLY A 44 -1.72 -15.88 -11.17
N ALA A 45 -1.84 -14.89 -12.07
CA ALA A 45 -0.88 -14.70 -13.16
C ALA A 45 0.53 -14.33 -12.66
N LEU A 46 0.62 -13.67 -11.49
CA LEU A 46 1.88 -13.37 -10.80
C LEU A 46 2.46 -14.56 -10.03
N GLY A 47 1.85 -15.75 -10.14
CA GLY A 47 2.36 -16.98 -9.53
C GLY A 47 2.13 -17.07 -8.03
N PHE A 48 1.08 -16.41 -7.50
CA PHE A 48 0.59 -16.68 -6.15
C PHE A 48 -0.42 -17.83 -6.19
N SER A 49 -0.34 -18.73 -5.21
CA SER A 49 -1.30 -19.84 -5.09
C SER A 49 -2.62 -19.31 -4.54
N THR A 50 -3.48 -18.85 -5.45
CA THR A 50 -4.80 -18.32 -5.10
C THR A 50 -5.87 -19.37 -5.33
N GLU A 51 -6.66 -19.70 -4.31
CA GLU A 51 -7.85 -20.57 -4.49
C GLU A 51 -8.95 -19.86 -5.30
N GLU A 52 -9.02 -18.53 -5.17
CA GLU A 52 -9.95 -17.66 -5.88
C GLU A 52 -9.23 -16.67 -6.79
N LYS A 53 -9.89 -16.22 -7.85
CA LYS A 53 -9.32 -15.25 -8.78
C LYS A 53 -9.26 -13.86 -8.14
N VAL A 54 -8.06 -13.45 -7.72
CA VAL A 54 -7.79 -12.10 -7.18
C VAL A 54 -7.23 -11.21 -8.29
N VAL A 55 -8.10 -10.34 -8.83
CA VAL A 55 -7.74 -9.34 -9.84
C VAL A 55 -8.15 -7.95 -9.39
N SER A 56 -7.20 -7.01 -9.44
CA SER A 56 -7.47 -5.61 -9.18
C SER A 56 -8.43 -5.02 -10.21
N LYS A 57 -9.44 -4.29 -9.71
CA LYS A 57 -10.46 -3.59 -10.51
C LYS A 57 -10.38 -2.06 -10.38
N GLY A 58 -9.28 -1.51 -9.85
CA GLY A 58 -9.19 -0.07 -9.60
C GLY A 58 -10.00 0.40 -8.39
N LYS A 59 -10.36 -0.51 -7.46
CA LYS A 59 -11.12 -0.19 -6.24
C LYS A 59 -10.76 -1.14 -5.10
N PHE A 60 -10.89 -0.65 -3.87
CA PHE A 60 -10.77 -1.46 -2.66
C PHE A 60 -11.66 -0.89 -1.54
N VAL A 61 -11.92 -1.70 -0.51
CA VAL A 61 -12.54 -1.29 0.75
C VAL A 61 -11.58 -1.64 1.87
N ALA A 62 -11.36 -0.70 2.78
CA ALA A 62 -10.55 -0.93 3.97
C ALA A 62 -11.27 -0.47 5.24
N VAL A 63 -11.02 -1.21 6.31
CA VAL A 63 -11.43 -0.86 7.68
C VAL A 63 -10.17 -0.51 8.46
N PHE A 64 -10.17 0.64 9.12
CA PHE A 64 -9.09 1.09 9.99
C PHE A 64 -9.57 1.03 11.43
N GLU A 65 -8.79 0.38 12.28
CA GLU A 65 -9.04 0.27 13.71
C GLU A 65 -7.93 1.01 14.45
N TYR A 66 -8.32 1.87 15.38
CA TYR A 66 -7.41 2.64 16.22
C TYR A 66 -7.82 2.46 17.68
N GLU A 67 -6.87 2.14 18.54
CA GLU A 67 -7.12 1.91 19.98
C GLU A 67 -7.46 3.22 20.72
N ALA A 68 -6.99 4.36 20.22
CA ALA A 68 -7.22 5.68 20.78
C ALA A 68 -7.76 6.65 19.72
N PRO A 69 -8.44 7.75 20.13
CA PRO A 69 -8.85 8.80 19.21
C PRO A 69 -7.68 9.26 18.34
N THR A 70 -7.78 9.02 17.03
CA THR A 70 -6.71 9.28 16.08
C THR A 70 -7.07 10.47 15.21
N SER A 71 -6.11 11.37 15.03
CA SER A 71 -6.19 12.49 14.07
C SER A 71 -5.19 12.25 12.95
N PHE A 72 -5.50 12.75 11.76
CA PHE A 72 -4.66 12.61 10.57
C PHE A 72 -3.89 13.91 10.33
N PHE A 73 -2.56 13.83 10.39
CA PHE A 73 -1.66 14.95 10.14
C PHE A 73 -0.79 14.66 8.92
N PRO A 74 -0.97 15.38 7.81
CA PRO A 74 -0.14 15.22 6.63
C PRO A 74 1.32 15.57 6.94
N THR A 75 2.26 14.74 6.49
CA THR A 75 3.69 14.95 6.66
C THR A 75 4.38 14.94 5.30
N ALA A 76 5.44 15.73 5.15
CA ALA A 76 6.20 15.84 3.89
C ALA A 76 7.29 14.78 3.77
N GLN A 77 7.45 13.92 4.78
CA GLN A 77 8.52 12.94 4.89
C GLN A 77 7.99 11.50 4.87
N THR A 78 8.89 10.57 4.56
CA THR A 78 8.59 9.14 4.49
C THR A 78 9.33 8.32 5.55
N ASN A 79 10.32 8.87 6.24
CA ASN A 79 10.98 8.16 7.34
C ASN A 79 10.04 7.97 8.53
N THR A 80 10.13 6.82 9.20
CA THR A 80 9.45 6.57 10.46
C THR A 80 9.89 7.59 11.52
N LEU A 81 8.92 8.19 12.20
CA LEU A 81 9.14 9.10 13.30
C LEU A 81 9.32 8.32 14.61
N ALA A 82 10.36 8.65 15.36
CA ALA A 82 10.51 8.17 16.74
C ALA A 82 9.92 9.15 17.76
N THR A 83 9.93 10.44 17.45
CA THR A 83 9.40 11.52 18.31
C THR A 83 8.60 12.56 17.51
N GLU A 84 7.87 13.42 18.21
CA GLU A 84 7.03 14.45 17.58
C GLU A 84 7.86 15.57 16.91
N GLU A 85 9.06 15.85 17.43
CA GLU A 85 9.95 16.90 16.89
C GLU A 85 10.46 16.58 15.48
N GLU A 86 10.43 15.31 15.10
CA GLU A 86 10.79 14.85 13.75
C GLU A 86 9.71 15.17 12.72
N TYR A 87 8.50 15.57 13.13
CA TYR A 87 7.38 15.83 12.23
C TYR A 87 7.61 17.08 11.36
N VAL A 88 7.68 16.86 10.05
CA VAL A 88 7.64 17.93 9.05
C VAL A 88 6.23 18.04 8.47
N ARG A 89 5.52 19.09 8.89
CA ARG A 89 4.18 19.41 8.39
C ARG A 89 4.16 19.57 6.86
N CYS A 90 3.14 19.00 6.22
CA CYS A 90 2.86 19.23 4.81
C CYS A 90 1.52 19.95 4.63
N ASP A 91 1.53 21.14 4.05
CA ASP A 91 0.30 21.87 3.69
C ASP A 91 -0.11 21.62 2.22
N ASP A 92 0.80 21.18 1.35
CA ASP A 92 0.50 20.81 -0.03
C ASP A 92 0.20 19.31 -0.17
N LEU A 93 -1.08 18.97 -0.03
CA LEU A 93 -1.55 17.59 -0.16
C LEU A 93 -1.39 17.01 -1.57
N HIS A 94 -1.12 17.82 -2.59
CA HIS A 94 -0.85 17.32 -3.93
C HIS A 94 0.55 16.73 -4.06
N ALA A 95 1.52 17.28 -3.33
CA ALA A 95 2.91 16.84 -3.36
C ALA A 95 3.13 15.44 -2.76
N ILE A 96 2.24 14.99 -1.86
CA ILE A 96 2.36 13.71 -1.13
C ILE A 96 1.40 12.63 -1.63
N ARG A 97 0.85 12.80 -2.83
CA ARG A 97 -0.02 11.78 -3.45
C ARG A 97 0.83 10.64 -3.98
N ILE A 98 0.31 9.42 -3.85
CA ILE A 98 0.80 8.32 -4.67
C ILE A 98 0.59 8.72 -6.14
N PRO A 99 1.65 8.75 -6.97
CA PRO A 99 1.52 9.05 -8.39
C PRO A 99 0.54 8.09 -9.07
N ALA A 100 -0.14 8.55 -10.12
CA ALA A 100 -0.92 7.65 -10.96
C ALA A 100 0.03 6.67 -11.66
N MET A 101 0.07 5.43 -11.16
CA MET A 101 0.92 4.37 -11.68
C MET A 101 0.13 3.38 -12.54
N THR A 102 0.75 2.86 -13.60
CA THR A 102 0.20 1.73 -14.36
C THR A 102 0.41 0.40 -13.63
N ALA A 103 -0.25 -0.67 -14.10
CA ALA A 103 -0.06 -2.00 -13.56
C ALA A 103 1.40 -2.48 -13.69
N GLU A 104 2.06 -2.13 -14.80
CA GLU A 104 3.47 -2.47 -15.05
C GLU A 104 4.42 -1.73 -14.10
N GLU A 105 4.14 -0.46 -13.82
CA GLU A 105 4.95 0.34 -12.89
C GLU A 105 4.83 -0.20 -11.45
N ILE A 106 3.61 -0.56 -11.03
CA ILE A 106 3.37 -1.23 -9.75
C ILE A 106 4.14 -2.54 -9.67
N GLN A 107 4.06 -3.39 -10.70
CA GLN A 107 4.77 -4.68 -10.72
C GLN A 107 6.29 -4.52 -10.57
N ARG A 108 6.86 -3.45 -11.12
CA ARG A 108 8.30 -3.19 -11.08
C ARG A 108 8.77 -2.64 -9.73
N GLN A 109 7.96 -1.81 -9.07
CA GLN A 109 8.41 -1.01 -7.93
C GLN A 109 7.94 -1.57 -6.58
N ALA A 110 6.74 -2.14 -6.54
CA ALA A 110 6.06 -2.50 -5.32
C ALA A 110 6.43 -3.90 -4.80
N TRP A 111 6.23 -4.07 -3.50
CA TRP A 111 6.21 -5.36 -2.84
C TRP A 111 4.80 -5.96 -2.92
N PHE A 112 4.71 -7.26 -3.18
CA PHE A 112 3.44 -7.98 -3.22
C PHE A 112 3.29 -8.83 -1.97
N VAL A 113 2.17 -8.66 -1.27
CA VAL A 113 1.84 -9.38 -0.05
C VAL A 113 0.92 -10.55 -0.37
N TRP A 114 1.21 -11.73 0.16
CA TRP A 114 0.30 -12.88 0.08
C TRP A 114 0.45 -13.75 1.33
N GLY A 115 -0.64 -13.93 2.09
CA GLY A 115 -0.58 -14.62 3.36
C GLY A 115 0.39 -13.93 4.34
N LYS A 116 1.47 -14.62 4.70
CA LYS A 116 2.55 -14.09 5.56
C LYS A 116 3.83 -13.74 4.78
N GLU A 117 3.80 -13.86 3.47
CA GLU A 117 4.95 -13.62 2.60
C GLU A 117 4.86 -12.26 1.94
N ILE A 118 6.04 -11.72 1.66
CA ILE A 118 6.21 -10.50 0.90
C ILE A 118 7.36 -10.68 -0.09
N ARG A 119 7.15 -10.27 -1.35
CA ARG A 119 8.20 -10.35 -2.37
C ARG A 119 8.11 -9.22 -3.38
N LYS A 120 9.25 -8.80 -3.92
CA LYS A 120 9.29 -8.08 -5.20
C LYS A 120 9.18 -9.10 -6.33
N LEU A 121 8.55 -8.70 -7.43
CA LEU A 121 8.57 -9.50 -8.64
C LEU A 121 9.95 -9.38 -9.29
N PRO A 122 10.44 -10.43 -9.95
CA PRO A 122 11.65 -10.33 -10.75
C PRO A 122 11.44 -9.30 -11.88
N PRO A 123 12.50 -8.61 -12.33
CA PRO A 123 12.41 -7.74 -13.50
C PRO A 123 11.87 -8.56 -14.69
N SER A 124 10.86 -8.03 -15.39
CA SER A 124 10.35 -8.64 -16.61
C SER A 124 11.50 -8.81 -17.61
N GLN A 125 11.79 -10.05 -18.03
CA GLN A 125 12.68 -10.28 -19.16
C GLN A 125 11.91 -9.91 -20.42
N ASN A 126 12.24 -8.77 -21.02
CA ASN A 126 11.77 -8.40 -22.36
C ASN A 126 12.45 -9.28 -23.41
#